data_AF-A0A7Y3IBU1-F1
#
_entry.id   AF-A0A7Y3IBU1-F1
#
_cell.length_a   1.000
_cell.length_b   1.000
_cell.length_c   1.000
_cell.angle_alpha   90.00
_cell.angle_beta   90.00
_cell.angle_gamma   90.00
#
_symmetry.space_group_name_H-M   'P 1'
#
loop_
_entity.id
_entity.type
_entity.pdbx_description
1 polymer ?
#
loop_
_entity_poly.entity_id
_entity_poly.type
_entity_poly.pdbx_seq_one_letter_code
_entity_poly.pdbx_strand_id
1 'polypeptide(L)'
;VAEEQVASKAYFVREGVFDGVDVNLFTHVSSNFGMSWGQAGGNALWSVQFRFTGETAHSAGAPWRGRSALDAAMLLAQAWEYKREHLEPASRSHYIIVDGGDQPNVVPQRSNIWFYFRERDYEGTKAMYDAAVKMAEGAALMTGTEIDTIMTVGAAWGRHFSKPVAEATYANIQRVGLPEWSEADQTLARALQRELGQEEEGLADSIPELRGPVDLSRSLGGGSDDIGDVSWNMPTVTLRYPSNIPGGPGHNWANGIAMATPIAHKGGVAGAKVQAMTLMDLLLEPEIVEEAWTYFNEVQTAEQEYIPFITPADEPAIWLNAEIMQRWRPQMREFYYDPEQFDTYLEQLGIEYPTVKPQTISQDADEAGGRPGG
;
A
#
# COMPACT_ATOMS: atom_id res chain seq x y z
N VAL A 1 9.87 1.90 10.36
CA VAL A 1 8.60 2.06 9.63
C VAL A 1 8.32 0.76 8.88
N ALA A 2 7.10 0.53 8.38
CA ALA A 2 6.71 -0.70 7.68
C ALA A 2 6.23 -0.36 6.26
N GLU A 3 5.78 -1.39 5.54
CA GLU A 3 5.40 -1.35 4.11
C GLU A 3 4.36 -0.28 3.76
N GLU A 4 3.41 0.04 4.65
CA GLU A 4 2.32 1.00 4.39
C GLU A 4 2.77 2.43 4.02
N GLN A 5 3.94 2.84 4.53
CA GLN A 5 4.57 4.12 4.18
C GLN A 5 5.66 3.96 3.13
N VAL A 6 5.82 2.74 2.60
CA VAL A 6 6.80 2.34 1.59
C VAL A 6 8.21 2.82 1.95
N ALA A 7 8.58 2.67 3.23
CA ALA A 7 9.77 3.31 3.79
C ALA A 7 10.73 2.30 4.43
N SER A 8 10.75 1.05 3.93
CA SER A 8 11.59 -0.01 4.49
C SER A 8 12.39 -0.76 3.45
N LYS A 9 11.74 -1.41 2.48
CA LYS A 9 12.41 -2.41 1.65
C LYS A 9 13.44 -1.83 0.69
N ALA A 10 13.25 -0.60 0.19
CA ALA A 10 14.27 0.12 -0.57
C ALA A 10 15.58 0.29 0.22
N TYR A 11 15.49 0.58 1.53
CA TYR A 11 16.67 0.65 2.40
C TYR A 11 17.29 -0.73 2.62
N PHE A 12 16.49 -1.79 2.79
CA PHE A 12 17.01 -3.15 2.91
C PHE A 12 17.80 -3.60 1.68
N VAL A 13 17.30 -3.26 0.48
CA VAL A 13 18.02 -3.48 -0.78
C VAL A 13 19.34 -2.70 -0.78
N ARG A 14 19.32 -1.40 -0.47
CA ARG A 14 20.53 -0.56 -0.45
C ARG A 14 21.61 -1.08 0.51
N GLU A 15 21.20 -1.57 1.68
CA GLU A 15 22.11 -2.06 2.73
C GLU A 15 22.52 -3.54 2.55
N GLY A 16 22.15 -4.19 1.43
CA GLY A 16 22.55 -5.59 1.16
C GLY A 16 21.90 -6.62 2.08
N VAL A 17 20.73 -6.33 2.67
CA VAL A 17 20.03 -7.26 3.59
C VAL A 17 19.64 -8.57 2.89
N PHE A 18 19.49 -8.53 1.57
CA PHE A 18 19.12 -9.68 0.74
C PHE A 18 20.33 -10.36 0.08
N ASP A 19 21.56 -9.99 0.45
CA ASP A 19 22.76 -10.64 -0.10
C ASP A 19 22.76 -12.14 0.24
N GLY A 20 22.87 -12.97 -0.80
CA GLY A 20 22.82 -14.43 -0.69
C GLY A 20 21.41 -15.04 -0.65
N VAL A 21 20.36 -14.26 -0.93
CA VAL A 21 19.01 -14.77 -1.16
C VAL A 21 18.80 -15.06 -2.65
N ASP A 22 18.42 -16.29 -2.99
CA ASP A 22 18.21 -16.70 -4.38
C ASP A 22 16.83 -16.30 -4.93
N VAL A 23 15.78 -16.43 -4.11
CA VAL A 23 14.38 -16.15 -4.48
C VAL A 23 13.65 -15.55 -3.28
N ASN A 24 12.85 -14.52 -3.53
CA ASN A 24 12.02 -13.89 -2.51
C ASN A 24 10.53 -14.22 -2.69
N LEU A 25 9.98 -14.87 -1.66
CA LEU A 25 8.56 -15.22 -1.57
C LEU A 25 7.83 -14.19 -0.71
N PHE A 26 7.04 -13.33 -1.35
CA PHE A 26 6.21 -12.35 -0.65
C PHE A 26 4.73 -12.76 -0.65
N THR A 27 3.96 -12.24 0.29
CA THR A 27 2.52 -12.49 0.40
C THR A 27 1.75 -11.21 0.65
N HIS A 28 0.51 -11.13 0.18
CA HIS A 28 -0.38 -10.02 0.46
C HIS A 28 -1.80 -10.54 0.73
N VAL A 29 -2.46 -10.02 1.77
CA VAL A 29 -3.87 -10.36 2.06
C VAL A 29 -4.76 -9.98 0.87
N SER A 30 -5.72 -10.83 0.53
CA SER A 30 -6.76 -10.52 -0.47
C SER A 30 -8.06 -11.23 -0.13
N SER A 31 -9.11 -11.01 -0.93
CA SER A 31 -10.37 -11.72 -0.82
C SER A 31 -10.39 -13.06 -1.54
N ASN A 32 -9.40 -13.32 -2.40
CA ASN A 32 -9.23 -14.60 -3.10
C ASN A 32 -7.73 -14.94 -3.21
N PHE A 33 -7.41 -16.18 -3.60
CA PHE A 33 -6.12 -16.48 -4.15
C PHE A 33 -5.86 -15.65 -5.41
N GLY A 34 -4.59 -15.28 -5.60
CA GLY A 34 -4.18 -14.60 -6.81
C GLY A 34 -2.69 -14.74 -7.03
N MET A 35 -2.31 -15.08 -8.26
CA MET A 35 -0.93 -15.17 -8.69
C MET A 35 -0.77 -14.43 -10.01
N SER A 36 0.39 -13.80 -10.21
CA SER A 36 0.73 -13.11 -11.44
C SER A 36 2.24 -13.08 -11.66
N TRP A 37 2.67 -13.05 -12.92
CA TRP A 37 4.07 -12.90 -13.31
C TRP A 37 4.29 -11.73 -14.26
N GLY A 38 5.54 -11.34 -14.42
CA GLY A 38 5.94 -10.20 -15.24
C GLY A 38 5.56 -8.87 -14.61
N GLN A 39 5.45 -7.85 -15.46
CA GLN A 39 5.09 -6.49 -15.06
C GLN A 39 3.70 -6.44 -14.41
N ALA A 40 3.61 -5.89 -13.20
CA ALA A 40 2.35 -5.72 -12.48
C ALA A 40 1.78 -4.29 -12.65
N GLY A 41 0.46 -4.15 -12.56
CA GLY A 41 -0.25 -2.87 -12.76
C GLY A 41 -0.19 -1.87 -11.60
N GLY A 42 0.66 -2.10 -10.59
CA GLY A 42 0.83 -1.16 -9.47
C GLY A 42 1.83 -0.06 -9.78
N ASN A 43 1.69 1.09 -9.13
CA ASN A 43 2.55 2.25 -9.38
C ASN A 43 3.84 2.20 -8.56
N ALA A 44 4.93 2.67 -9.15
CA ALA A 44 6.06 3.22 -8.41
C ALA A 44 5.61 4.45 -7.59
N LEU A 45 6.36 4.76 -6.54
CA LEU A 45 6.06 5.83 -5.62
C LEU A 45 7.31 6.47 -5.04
N TRP A 46 7.32 7.80 -5.01
CA TRP A 46 8.28 8.59 -4.24
C TRP A 46 7.57 9.45 -3.19
N SER A 47 7.91 9.25 -1.94
CA SER A 47 7.34 9.94 -0.78
C SER A 47 8.32 10.98 -0.27
N VAL A 48 7.92 12.26 -0.29
CA VAL A 48 8.87 13.36 -0.08
C VAL A 48 8.27 14.48 0.76
N GLN A 49 9.00 14.92 1.78
CA GLN A 49 8.69 16.09 2.58
C GLN A 49 9.51 17.30 2.12
N PHE A 50 8.83 18.41 1.84
CA PHE A 50 9.43 19.70 1.53
C PHE A 50 9.26 20.61 2.74
N ARG A 51 10.38 20.95 3.39
CA ARG A 51 10.42 21.82 4.55
C ARG A 51 10.94 23.18 4.17
N PHE A 52 10.23 24.21 4.60
CA PHE A 52 10.59 25.60 4.37
C PHE A 52 10.92 26.30 5.68
N THR A 53 11.87 27.23 5.62
CA THR A 53 12.23 28.13 6.71
C THR A 53 12.06 29.58 6.28
N GLY A 54 11.49 30.38 7.17
CA GLY A 54 11.23 31.79 6.98
C GLY A 54 11.58 32.59 8.22
N GLU A 55 10.90 33.71 8.42
CA GLU A 55 11.18 34.67 9.50
C GLU A 55 9.88 35.06 10.22
N THR A 56 9.87 34.90 11.55
CA THR A 56 8.73 35.29 12.37
C THR A 56 8.55 36.80 12.44
N ALA A 57 7.29 37.24 12.46
CA ALA A 57 6.92 38.60 12.85
C ALA A 57 5.52 38.57 13.47
N HIS A 58 5.16 39.62 14.22
CA HIS A 58 3.78 39.78 14.67
C HIS A 58 2.87 40.02 13.47
N SER A 59 1.94 39.10 13.18
CA SER A 59 1.15 39.09 11.94
C SER A 59 0.33 40.37 11.73
N ALA A 60 -0.09 41.03 12.81
CA ALA A 60 -0.78 42.32 12.72
C ALA A 60 0.11 43.56 12.93
N GLY A 61 1.24 43.39 13.62
CA GLY A 61 1.99 44.51 14.21
C GLY A 61 3.15 44.96 13.32
N ALA A 62 3.80 44.00 12.68
CA ALA A 62 4.86 44.27 11.71
C ALA A 62 4.98 43.15 10.65
N PRO A 63 3.89 42.75 9.97
CA PRO A 63 3.92 41.63 9.02
C PRO A 63 4.96 41.80 7.89
N TRP A 64 5.25 43.04 7.47
CA TRP A 64 6.25 43.34 6.44
C TRP A 64 7.69 42.91 6.81
N ARG A 65 7.94 42.61 8.09
CA ARG A 65 9.23 42.10 8.57
C ARG A 65 9.32 40.56 8.54
N GLY A 66 8.21 39.85 8.31
CA GLY A 66 8.19 38.39 8.29
C GLY A 66 8.42 37.81 6.89
N ARG A 67 8.74 36.52 6.85
CA ARG A 67 8.77 35.68 5.65
C ARG A 67 8.04 34.38 5.99
N SER A 68 6.87 34.18 5.41
CA SER A 68 5.98 33.07 5.78
C SER A 68 6.41 31.79 5.09
N ALA A 69 6.91 30.82 5.86
CA ALA A 69 7.18 29.48 5.36
C ALA A 69 5.90 28.74 4.97
N LEU A 70 4.76 29.03 5.62
CA LEU A 70 3.45 28.49 5.24
C LEU A 70 3.04 28.97 3.85
N ASP A 71 3.31 30.23 3.51
CA ASP A 71 2.99 30.77 2.18
C ASP A 71 3.77 29.99 1.10
N ALA A 72 5.03 29.61 1.37
CA ALA A 72 5.82 28.79 0.46
C ALA A 72 5.22 27.40 0.26
N ALA A 73 4.80 26.73 1.34
CA ALA A 73 4.13 25.44 1.25
C ALA A 73 2.80 25.52 0.48
N MET A 74 2.01 26.59 0.71
CA MET A 74 0.77 26.82 -0.02
C MET A 74 1.00 27.13 -1.50
N LEU A 75 2.05 27.88 -1.84
CA LEU A 75 2.41 28.14 -3.24
C LEU A 75 2.91 26.88 -3.95
N LEU A 76 3.67 26.02 -3.28
CA LEU A 76 4.04 24.70 -3.80
C LEU A 76 2.78 23.85 -4.06
N ALA A 77 1.87 23.77 -3.09
CA ALA A 77 0.59 23.08 -3.25
C ALA A 77 -0.21 23.62 -4.44
N GLN A 78 -0.34 24.95 -4.54
CA GLN A 78 -1.08 25.59 -5.61
C GLN A 78 -0.44 25.39 -6.99
N ALA A 79 0.88 25.49 -7.08
CA ALA A 79 1.62 25.19 -8.31
C ALA A 79 1.40 23.73 -8.75
N TRP A 80 1.34 22.82 -7.78
CA TRP A 80 1.04 21.41 -8.04
C TRP A 80 -0.40 21.19 -8.52
N GLU A 81 -1.38 21.92 -7.99
CA GLU A 81 -2.76 21.84 -8.51
C GLU A 81 -2.84 22.23 -9.99
N TYR A 82 -2.08 23.23 -10.45
CA TYR A 82 -1.99 23.57 -11.87
C TYR A 82 -1.22 22.52 -12.68
N LYS A 83 -0.23 21.85 -12.10
CA LYS A 83 0.50 20.76 -12.77
C LYS A 83 -0.42 19.60 -13.15
N ARG A 84 -1.53 19.37 -12.42
CA ARG A 84 -2.44 18.23 -12.67
C ARG A 84 -3.05 18.23 -14.06
N GLU A 85 -3.26 19.40 -14.69
CA GLU A 85 -3.72 19.51 -16.08
C GLU A 85 -2.72 18.89 -17.09
N HIS A 86 -1.44 18.80 -16.70
CA HIS A 86 -0.34 18.36 -17.55
C HIS A 86 0.29 17.04 -17.07
N LEU A 87 -0.45 16.25 -16.29
CA LEU A 87 -0.07 14.90 -15.90
C LEU A 87 -0.71 13.86 -16.82
N GLU A 88 -0.08 12.70 -16.94
CA GLU A 88 -0.71 11.58 -17.64
C GLU A 88 -1.90 11.02 -16.84
N PRO A 89 -2.90 10.43 -17.50
CA PRO A 89 -4.06 9.85 -16.82
C PRO A 89 -3.72 8.80 -15.74
N ALA A 90 -2.57 8.13 -15.85
CA ALA A 90 -2.11 7.13 -14.87
C ALA A 90 -1.40 7.77 -13.65
N SER A 91 -0.91 9.01 -13.76
CA SER A 91 -0.20 9.67 -12.67
C SER A 91 -1.13 9.97 -11.49
N ARG A 92 -0.64 9.77 -10.27
CA ARG A 92 -1.35 10.14 -9.04
C ARG A 92 -0.44 10.93 -8.12
N SER A 93 -1.01 11.91 -7.43
CA SER A 93 -0.28 12.70 -6.45
C SER A 93 -1.21 13.23 -5.37
N HIS A 94 -0.77 13.12 -4.13
CA HIS A 94 -1.52 13.49 -2.94
C HIS A 94 -0.57 14.12 -1.94
N TYR A 95 -1.04 15.09 -1.16
CA TYR A 95 -0.22 15.70 -0.12
C TYR A 95 -1.04 16.09 1.10
N ILE A 96 -0.33 16.29 2.20
CA ILE A 96 -0.82 16.94 3.40
C ILE A 96 0.19 18.00 3.87
N ILE A 97 -0.28 19.03 4.57
CA ILE A 97 0.58 19.94 5.31
C ILE A 97 0.77 19.33 6.71
N VAL A 98 1.97 18.82 6.98
CA VAL A 98 2.33 18.18 8.26
C VAL A 98 2.50 19.22 9.36
N ASP A 99 3.09 20.36 8.99
CA ASP A 99 3.32 21.51 9.88
C ASP A 99 3.01 22.80 9.11
N GLY A 100 2.03 23.56 9.61
CA GLY A 100 1.59 24.83 9.04
C GLY A 100 1.91 26.05 9.90
N GLY A 101 2.72 25.90 10.96
CA GLY A 101 3.00 26.94 11.93
C GLY A 101 2.16 26.86 13.22
N ASP A 102 2.63 27.57 14.25
CA ASP A 102 2.17 27.38 15.64
C ASP A 102 0.90 28.16 16.00
N GLN A 103 0.85 29.46 15.65
CA GLN A 103 -0.23 30.37 16.06
C GLN A 103 -0.57 31.38 14.96
N PRO A 104 -1.86 31.73 14.78
CA PRO A 104 -2.29 32.63 13.69
C PRO A 104 -1.79 34.08 13.84
N ASN A 105 -1.39 34.50 15.04
CA ASN A 105 -0.85 35.85 15.30
C ASN A 105 0.67 35.99 15.07
N VAL A 106 1.34 34.91 14.66
CA VAL A 106 2.78 34.88 14.35
C VAL A 106 2.97 34.42 12.91
N VAL A 107 3.76 35.14 12.12
CA VAL A 107 4.14 34.71 10.77
C VAL A 107 4.92 33.38 10.87
N PRO A 108 4.48 32.30 10.21
CA PRO A 108 5.12 30.99 10.34
C PRO A 108 6.59 31.01 9.87
N GLN A 109 7.53 30.73 10.77
CA GLN A 109 8.94 30.55 10.43
C GLN A 109 9.28 29.17 9.85
N ARG A 110 8.37 28.19 10.00
CA ARG A 110 8.56 26.83 9.52
C ARG A 110 7.26 26.31 8.93
N SER A 111 7.37 25.53 7.88
CA SER A 111 6.27 24.72 7.35
C SER A 111 6.83 23.46 6.68
N ASN A 112 6.02 22.40 6.66
CA ASN A 112 6.37 21.12 6.09
C ASN A 112 5.16 20.55 5.33
N ILE A 113 5.35 20.28 4.04
CA ILE A 113 4.35 19.64 3.18
C ILE A 113 4.88 18.30 2.69
N TRP A 114 4.05 17.26 2.79
CA TRP A 114 4.42 15.88 2.48
C TRP A 114 3.64 15.38 1.27
N PHE A 115 4.35 15.03 0.20
CA PHE A 115 3.81 14.48 -1.03
C PHE A 115 4.02 12.96 -1.15
N TYR A 116 3.06 12.31 -1.80
CA TYR A 116 3.29 11.11 -2.60
C TYR A 116 3.21 11.47 -4.08
N PHE A 117 4.21 11.05 -4.85
CA PHE A 117 4.20 11.04 -6.32
C PHE A 117 4.14 9.60 -6.81
N ARG A 118 3.23 9.29 -7.72
CA ARG A 118 3.02 7.93 -8.25
C ARG A 118 2.89 7.93 -9.76
N GLU A 119 3.66 7.08 -10.41
CA GLU A 119 3.57 6.71 -11.82
C GLU A 119 3.80 5.20 -11.96
N ARG A 120 3.49 4.61 -13.10
CA ARG A 120 3.73 3.21 -13.49
C ARG A 120 5.21 2.85 -13.48
N ASP A 121 6.11 3.79 -13.79
CA ASP A 121 7.55 3.55 -13.89
C ASP A 121 8.43 4.57 -13.13
N TYR A 122 9.73 4.31 -13.15
CA TYR A 122 10.75 5.12 -12.47
C TYR A 122 10.85 6.51 -13.08
N GLU A 123 10.92 6.59 -14.41
CA GLU A 123 11.12 7.81 -15.18
C GLU A 123 9.97 8.80 -14.96
N GLY A 124 8.73 8.32 -15.04
CA GLY A 124 7.53 9.11 -14.79
C GLY A 124 7.44 9.60 -13.35
N THR A 125 7.76 8.73 -12.38
CA THR A 125 7.77 9.09 -10.96
C THR A 125 8.85 10.13 -10.67
N LYS A 126 10.06 9.95 -11.22
CA LYS A 126 11.16 10.90 -11.10
C LYS A 126 10.82 12.25 -11.74
N ALA A 127 10.18 12.26 -12.91
CA ALA A 127 9.77 13.50 -13.57
C ALA A 127 8.77 14.31 -12.72
N MET A 128 7.87 13.62 -12.01
CA MET A 128 6.95 14.26 -11.05
C MET A 128 7.72 14.87 -9.86
N TYR A 129 8.65 14.12 -9.28
CA TYR A 129 9.53 14.61 -8.21
C TYR A 129 10.35 15.83 -8.64
N ASP A 130 11.06 15.75 -9.76
CA ASP A 130 11.90 16.84 -10.28
C ASP A 130 11.08 18.11 -10.55
N ALA A 131 9.83 17.96 -11.00
CA ALA A 131 8.91 19.09 -11.18
C ALA A 131 8.53 19.73 -9.83
N ALA A 132 8.25 18.92 -8.80
CA ALA A 132 7.93 19.42 -7.48
C ALA A 132 9.12 20.15 -6.83
N VAL A 133 10.35 19.65 -7.01
CA VAL A 133 11.58 20.32 -6.55
C VAL A 133 11.68 21.74 -7.15
N LYS A 134 11.51 21.88 -8.47
CA LYS A 134 11.53 23.19 -9.14
C LYS A 134 10.41 24.12 -8.66
N MET A 135 9.21 23.57 -8.40
CA MET A 135 8.10 24.35 -7.85
C MET A 135 8.38 24.80 -6.42
N ALA A 136 9.03 23.97 -5.60
CA ALA A 136 9.44 24.33 -4.25
C ALA A 136 10.47 25.47 -4.27
N GLU A 137 11.44 25.42 -5.18
CA GLU A 137 12.42 26.49 -5.39
C GLU A 137 11.73 27.80 -5.79
N GLY A 138 10.76 27.73 -6.72
CA GLY A 138 9.94 28.86 -7.12
C GLY A 138 9.11 29.44 -5.97
N ALA A 139 8.51 28.58 -5.14
CA ALA A 139 7.73 28.99 -3.98
C ALA A 139 8.59 29.68 -2.92
N ALA A 140 9.79 29.16 -2.65
CA ALA A 140 10.77 29.78 -1.77
C ALA A 140 11.17 31.18 -2.29
N LEU A 141 11.47 31.28 -3.59
CA LEU A 141 11.81 32.54 -4.24
C LEU A 141 10.68 33.59 -4.15
N MET A 142 9.44 33.21 -4.45
CA MET A 142 8.28 34.12 -4.40
C MET A 142 8.02 34.69 -3.01
N THR A 143 8.36 33.95 -1.96
CA THR A 143 8.07 34.31 -0.57
C THR A 143 9.28 34.88 0.17
N GLY A 144 10.46 34.87 -0.45
CA GLY A 144 11.71 35.23 0.21
C GLY A 144 12.03 34.31 1.40
N THR A 145 11.69 33.03 1.27
CA THR A 145 12.00 31.96 2.23
C THR A 145 13.08 31.04 1.66
N GLU A 146 13.47 30.03 2.44
CA GLU A 146 14.46 29.03 2.05
C GLU A 146 13.85 27.63 2.14
N ILE A 147 14.33 26.72 1.29
CA ILE A 147 14.10 25.28 1.46
C ILE A 147 15.11 24.80 2.49
N ASP A 148 14.61 24.36 3.65
CA ASP A 148 15.41 23.78 4.73
C ASP A 148 15.82 22.35 4.38
N THR A 149 14.88 21.55 3.89
CA THR A 149 15.14 20.14 3.56
C THR A 149 14.14 19.63 2.54
N ILE A 150 14.63 18.82 1.59
CA ILE A 150 13.81 17.93 0.76
C ILE A 150 14.16 16.51 1.22
N MET A 151 13.27 15.90 1.98
CA MET A 151 13.52 14.61 2.63
C MET A 151 12.76 13.51 1.93
N THR A 152 13.45 12.50 1.41
CA THR A 152 12.80 11.26 1.01
C THR A 152 12.36 10.51 2.26
N VAL A 153 11.05 10.27 2.35
CA VAL A 153 10.43 9.56 3.47
C VAL A 153 10.35 8.07 3.17
N GLY A 154 10.05 7.73 1.91
CA GLY A 154 9.82 6.39 1.43
C GLY A 154 9.83 6.33 -0.09
N ALA A 155 10.02 5.12 -0.61
CA ALA A 155 10.12 4.81 -2.02
C ALA A 155 9.58 3.40 -2.28
N ALA A 156 8.91 3.24 -3.42
CA ALA A 156 8.56 1.94 -3.96
C ALA A 156 8.79 1.94 -5.47
N TRP A 157 9.48 0.94 -6.00
CA TRP A 157 9.54 0.70 -7.45
C TRP A 157 8.24 0.08 -8.00
N GLY A 158 8.07 0.16 -9.33
CA GLY A 158 7.06 -0.66 -10.02
C GLY A 158 7.34 -2.14 -9.77
N ARG A 159 6.32 -2.98 -9.69
CA ARG A 159 6.51 -4.42 -9.36
C ARG A 159 6.68 -5.25 -10.64
N HIS A 160 7.65 -6.15 -10.64
CA HIS A 160 7.83 -7.13 -11.71
C HIS A 160 8.16 -8.51 -11.11
N PHE A 161 7.43 -9.55 -11.50
CA PHE A 161 7.49 -10.85 -10.82
C PHE A 161 8.05 -11.98 -11.68
N SER A 162 8.76 -12.92 -11.03
CA SER A 162 9.35 -14.09 -11.67
C SER A 162 8.28 -15.05 -12.18
N LYS A 163 8.36 -15.41 -13.48
CA LYS A 163 7.44 -16.35 -14.10
C LYS A 163 7.60 -17.79 -13.60
N PRO A 164 8.79 -18.40 -13.57
CA PRO A 164 8.94 -19.79 -13.11
C PRO A 164 8.43 -20.01 -11.69
N VAL A 165 8.78 -19.09 -10.78
CA VAL A 165 8.34 -19.15 -9.37
C VAL A 165 6.83 -18.93 -9.25
N ALA A 166 6.24 -18.07 -10.09
CA ALA A 166 4.80 -17.85 -10.10
C ALA A 166 4.01 -19.06 -10.62
N GLU A 167 4.52 -19.75 -11.64
CA GLU A 167 3.92 -20.98 -12.18
C GLU A 167 3.96 -22.12 -11.14
N ALA A 168 5.11 -22.31 -10.47
CA ALA A 168 5.22 -23.26 -9.36
C ALA A 168 4.26 -22.93 -8.20
N THR A 169 4.22 -21.65 -7.80
CA THR A 169 3.30 -21.18 -6.75
C THR A 169 1.85 -21.40 -7.14
N TYR A 170 1.49 -21.12 -8.40
CA TYR A 170 0.13 -21.31 -8.88
C TYR A 170 -0.28 -22.78 -8.93
N ALA A 171 0.61 -23.69 -9.32
CA ALA A 171 0.36 -25.12 -9.22
C ALA A 171 0.05 -25.54 -7.77
N ASN A 172 0.74 -24.95 -6.79
CA ASN A 172 0.47 -25.20 -5.36
C ASN A 172 -0.85 -24.57 -4.89
N ILE A 173 -1.24 -23.41 -5.40
CA ILE A 173 -2.59 -22.86 -5.18
C ILE A 173 -3.66 -23.87 -5.62
N GLN A 174 -3.49 -24.46 -6.81
CA GLN A 174 -4.44 -25.45 -7.33
C GLN A 174 -4.49 -26.74 -6.49
N ARG A 175 -3.34 -27.19 -5.96
CA ARG A 175 -3.25 -28.37 -5.08
C ARG A 175 -3.89 -28.12 -3.72
N VAL A 176 -3.67 -26.95 -3.13
CA VAL A 176 -4.21 -26.59 -1.80
C VAL A 176 -5.71 -26.34 -1.86
N GLY A 177 -6.19 -25.69 -2.92
CA GLY A 177 -7.59 -25.32 -3.06
C GLY A 177 -8.00 -24.15 -2.17
N LEU A 178 -9.22 -23.64 -2.37
CA LEU A 178 -9.81 -22.65 -1.48
C LEU A 178 -10.13 -23.26 -0.10
N PRO A 179 -10.12 -22.45 0.97
CA PRO A 179 -10.62 -22.90 2.26
C PRO A 179 -12.10 -23.29 2.20
N GLU A 180 -12.50 -24.24 3.03
CA GLU A 180 -13.91 -24.55 3.23
C GLU A 180 -14.59 -23.44 4.04
N TRP A 181 -15.39 -22.62 3.35
CA TRP A 181 -16.22 -21.60 3.96
C TRP A 181 -17.47 -22.21 4.58
N SER A 182 -17.70 -21.93 5.86
CA SER A 182 -18.93 -22.33 6.56
C SER A 182 -20.10 -21.42 6.17
N GLU A 183 -21.32 -21.85 6.48
CA GLU A 183 -22.51 -21.00 6.33
C GLU A 183 -22.40 -19.69 7.13
N ALA A 184 -21.76 -19.74 8.31
CA ALA A 184 -21.50 -18.56 9.14
C ALA A 184 -20.54 -17.57 8.45
N ASP A 185 -19.48 -18.07 7.80
CA ASP A 185 -18.52 -17.25 7.05
C ASP A 185 -19.22 -16.54 5.88
N GLN A 186 -20.04 -17.27 5.13
CA GLN A 186 -20.82 -16.73 4.02
C GLN A 186 -21.86 -15.71 4.49
N THR A 187 -22.51 -15.98 5.63
CA THR A 187 -23.50 -15.07 6.23
C THR A 187 -22.87 -13.74 6.62
N LEU A 188 -21.70 -13.77 7.28
CA LEU A 188 -20.99 -12.54 7.63
C LEU A 188 -20.54 -11.77 6.39
N ALA A 189 -19.97 -12.46 5.39
CA ALA A 189 -19.47 -11.83 4.17
C ALA A 189 -20.59 -11.09 3.42
N ARG A 190 -21.74 -11.75 3.22
CA ARG A 190 -22.91 -11.16 2.57
C ARG A 190 -23.52 -10.02 3.37
N ALA A 191 -23.59 -10.16 4.70
CA ALA A 191 -24.06 -9.10 5.57
C ALA A 191 -23.18 -7.85 5.46
N LEU A 192 -21.85 -8.00 5.45
CA LEU A 192 -20.93 -6.88 5.26
C LEU A 192 -21.08 -6.25 3.88
N GLN A 193 -21.16 -7.05 2.80
CA GLN A 193 -21.38 -6.56 1.45
C GLN A 193 -22.66 -5.72 1.34
N ARG A 194 -23.77 -6.20 1.92
CA ARG A 194 -25.03 -5.45 2.01
C ARG A 194 -24.85 -4.13 2.75
N GLU A 195 -24.18 -4.12 3.89
CA GLU A 195 -23.93 -2.89 4.65
C GLU A 195 -23.10 -1.86 3.87
N LEU A 196 -22.24 -2.34 2.96
CA LEU A 196 -21.44 -1.51 2.06
C LEU A 196 -22.17 -1.17 0.75
N GLY A 197 -23.44 -1.59 0.59
CA GLY A 197 -24.22 -1.40 -0.64
C GLY A 197 -23.62 -2.13 -1.85
N GLN A 198 -22.85 -3.20 -1.63
CA GLN A 198 -22.29 -4.05 -2.68
C GLN A 198 -23.21 -5.24 -2.97
N GLU A 199 -22.99 -5.88 -4.12
CA GLU A 199 -23.63 -7.16 -4.43
C GLU A 199 -23.23 -8.24 -3.41
N GLU A 200 -24.20 -9.02 -2.95
CA GLU A 200 -24.02 -10.05 -1.91
C GLU A 200 -23.47 -11.37 -2.46
N GLU A 201 -22.31 -11.31 -3.12
CA GLU A 201 -21.64 -12.47 -3.72
C GLU A 201 -21.15 -13.48 -2.67
N GLY A 202 -20.84 -13.01 -1.46
CA GLY A 202 -20.21 -13.80 -0.40
C GLY A 202 -18.69 -13.95 -0.58
N LEU A 203 -18.13 -15.04 -0.06
CA LEU A 203 -16.72 -15.42 -0.21
C LEU A 203 -16.50 -16.22 -1.49
N ALA A 204 -15.28 -16.10 -2.03
CA ALA A 204 -14.90 -16.75 -3.28
C ALA A 204 -15.10 -18.27 -3.26
N ASP A 205 -15.64 -18.80 -4.36
CA ASP A 205 -15.92 -20.22 -4.58
C ASP A 205 -15.03 -20.87 -5.65
N SER A 206 -14.22 -20.07 -6.34
CA SER A 206 -13.37 -20.49 -7.44
C SER A 206 -12.03 -19.74 -7.43
N ILE A 207 -10.98 -20.43 -7.93
CA ILE A 207 -9.63 -19.90 -8.01
C ILE A 207 -9.46 -19.21 -9.38
N PRO A 208 -9.07 -17.93 -9.43
CA PRO A 208 -8.79 -17.24 -10.68
C PRO A 208 -7.57 -17.81 -11.42
N GLU A 209 -7.52 -17.65 -12.74
CA GLU A 209 -6.36 -18.06 -13.53
C GLU A 209 -5.07 -17.29 -13.18
N LEU A 210 -3.92 -17.91 -13.46
CA LEU A 210 -2.62 -17.25 -13.40
C LEU A 210 -2.59 -16.07 -14.38
N ARG A 211 -2.31 -14.88 -13.87
CA ARG A 211 -2.27 -13.66 -14.70
C ARG A 211 -0.88 -13.41 -15.26
N GLY A 212 -0.83 -13.09 -16.55
CA GLY A 212 0.40 -12.63 -17.21
C GLY A 212 0.70 -11.14 -16.96
N PRO A 213 1.70 -10.60 -17.66
CA PRO A 213 2.14 -9.22 -17.51
C PRO A 213 1.07 -8.22 -17.95
N VAL A 214 1.04 -7.07 -17.28
CA VAL A 214 0.20 -5.92 -17.62
C VAL A 214 0.92 -5.02 -18.63
N ASP A 215 0.21 -4.60 -19.67
CA ASP A 215 0.67 -3.55 -20.59
C ASP A 215 0.59 -2.18 -19.90
N LEU A 216 1.75 -1.66 -19.47
CA LEU A 216 1.81 -0.36 -18.79
C LEU A 216 1.34 0.81 -19.66
N SER A 217 1.44 0.71 -20.99
CA SER A 217 0.96 1.76 -21.90
C SER A 217 -0.56 1.96 -21.81
N ARG A 218 -1.28 0.93 -21.33
CA ARG A 218 -2.73 0.93 -21.14
C ARG A 218 -3.14 0.92 -19.66
N SER A 219 -2.18 0.79 -18.76
CA SER A 219 -2.44 0.78 -17.32
C SER A 219 -2.89 2.17 -16.84
N LEU A 220 -3.98 2.21 -16.07
CA LEU A 220 -4.41 3.42 -15.34
C LEU A 220 -3.71 3.56 -13.99
N GLY A 221 -2.76 2.66 -13.70
CA GLY A 221 -2.03 2.57 -12.44
C GLY A 221 -2.79 1.87 -11.33
N GLY A 222 -2.19 1.85 -10.13
CA GLY A 222 -2.76 1.19 -8.96
C GLY A 222 -2.01 1.50 -7.66
N GLY A 223 -2.28 0.71 -6.63
CA GLY A 223 -1.55 0.78 -5.36
C GLY A 223 -0.04 0.55 -5.53
N SER A 224 0.72 0.97 -4.53
CA SER A 224 2.19 0.87 -4.48
C SER A 224 2.57 0.04 -3.27
N ASP A 225 3.67 -0.70 -3.37
CA ASP A 225 4.18 -1.61 -2.34
C ASP A 225 5.69 -1.68 -2.54
N ASP A 226 6.47 -1.50 -1.48
CA ASP A 226 7.93 -1.42 -1.54
C ASP A 226 8.59 -2.79 -1.83
N ILE A 227 7.78 -3.86 -2.02
CA ILE A 227 8.25 -5.11 -2.62
C ILE A 227 8.76 -4.91 -4.06
N GLY A 228 8.34 -3.82 -4.73
CA GLY A 228 8.86 -3.43 -6.03
C GLY A 228 10.39 -3.37 -6.02
N ASP A 229 11.00 -2.68 -5.06
CA ASP A 229 12.45 -2.54 -4.95
C ASP A 229 13.15 -3.90 -4.85
N VAL A 230 12.60 -4.80 -4.04
CA VAL A 230 13.13 -6.17 -3.90
C VAL A 230 13.01 -6.94 -5.21
N SER A 231 11.87 -6.79 -5.89
CA SER A 231 11.58 -7.52 -7.11
C SER A 231 12.50 -7.20 -8.27
N TRP A 232 13.14 -6.03 -8.25
CA TRP A 232 14.13 -5.62 -9.25
C TRP A 232 15.58 -5.95 -8.88
N ASN A 233 15.80 -6.61 -7.75
CA ASN A 233 17.14 -7.05 -7.31
C ASN A 233 17.29 -8.57 -7.27
N MET A 234 16.17 -9.31 -7.24
CA MET A 234 16.17 -10.78 -7.30
C MET A 234 14.81 -11.34 -7.73
N PRO A 235 14.76 -12.60 -8.22
CA PRO A 235 13.50 -13.26 -8.54
C PRO A 235 12.51 -13.21 -7.37
N THR A 236 11.37 -12.57 -7.62
CA THR A 236 10.37 -12.30 -6.58
C THR A 236 8.97 -12.64 -7.07
N VAL A 237 8.11 -13.12 -6.17
CA VAL A 237 6.68 -13.29 -6.39
C VAL A 237 5.87 -12.71 -5.24
N THR A 238 4.61 -12.37 -5.50
CA THR A 238 3.65 -12.01 -4.46
C THR A 238 2.42 -12.92 -4.53
N LEU A 239 2.28 -13.82 -3.56
CA LEU A 239 1.06 -14.61 -3.38
C LEU A 239 -0.03 -13.76 -2.74
N ARG A 240 -1.17 -13.61 -3.42
CA ARG A 240 -2.39 -13.13 -2.76
C ARG A 240 -3.14 -14.32 -2.15
N TYR A 241 -3.53 -14.22 -0.88
CA TYR A 241 -4.22 -15.31 -0.17
C TYR A 241 -5.59 -14.85 0.39
N PRO A 242 -6.60 -15.74 0.42
CA PRO A 242 -8.01 -15.39 0.60
C PRO A 242 -8.38 -15.16 2.07
N SER A 243 -7.87 -14.10 2.70
CA SER A 243 -8.11 -13.80 4.13
C SER A 243 -9.02 -12.61 4.40
N ASN A 244 -9.66 -12.04 3.38
CA ASN A 244 -10.57 -10.91 3.54
C ASN A 244 -11.90 -11.12 2.79
N ILE A 245 -12.87 -10.26 3.03
CA ILE A 245 -14.19 -10.28 2.38
C ILE A 245 -14.12 -9.39 1.12
N PRO A 246 -14.63 -9.83 -0.05
CA PRO A 246 -14.66 -9.01 -1.26
C PRO A 246 -15.69 -7.87 -1.14
N GLY A 247 -15.46 -6.79 -1.90
CA GLY A 247 -16.34 -5.60 -1.93
C GLY A 247 -15.94 -4.47 -0.98
N GLY A 248 -14.90 -4.64 -0.16
CA GLY A 248 -14.37 -3.57 0.69
C GLY A 248 -13.51 -2.54 -0.08
N PRO A 249 -13.52 -1.25 0.31
CA PRO A 249 -12.81 -0.18 -0.40
C PRO A 249 -11.28 -0.16 -0.19
N GLY A 250 -10.76 -0.94 0.78
CA GLY A 250 -9.35 -0.91 1.18
C GLY A 250 -9.04 0.25 2.13
N HIS A 251 -8.08 0.06 3.04
CA HIS A 251 -7.65 1.05 4.04
C HIS A 251 -8.83 1.65 4.84
N ASN A 252 -9.83 0.81 5.12
CA ASN A 252 -11.08 1.17 5.75
C ASN A 252 -11.40 0.19 6.88
N TRP A 253 -12.13 0.66 7.90
CA TRP A 253 -12.54 -0.15 9.04
C TRP A 253 -13.25 -1.45 8.62
N ALA A 254 -14.01 -1.42 7.52
CA ALA A 254 -14.73 -2.58 7.01
C ALA A 254 -13.78 -3.72 6.58
N ASN A 255 -12.64 -3.38 5.98
CA ASN A 255 -11.61 -4.36 5.60
C ASN A 255 -10.88 -4.95 6.82
N GLY A 256 -11.05 -4.36 8.00
CA GLY A 256 -10.55 -4.89 9.27
C GLY A 256 -11.44 -5.96 9.90
N ILE A 257 -12.71 -6.09 9.48
CA ILE A 257 -13.67 -7.02 10.08
C ILE A 257 -13.19 -8.47 9.95
N ALA A 258 -12.80 -8.88 8.75
CA ALA A 258 -12.41 -10.27 8.49
C ALA A 258 -11.20 -10.71 9.33
N MET A 259 -10.28 -9.79 9.64
CA MET A 259 -8.99 -10.07 10.28
C MET A 259 -9.11 -10.71 11.68
N ALA A 260 -10.23 -10.51 12.37
CA ALA A 260 -10.50 -11.07 13.69
C ALA A 260 -11.38 -12.33 13.65
N THR A 261 -11.66 -12.89 12.47
CA THR A 261 -12.67 -13.95 12.26
C THR A 261 -12.09 -15.22 11.65
N PRO A 262 -12.80 -16.37 11.75
CA PRO A 262 -12.40 -17.61 11.10
C PRO A 262 -12.06 -17.46 9.60
N ILE A 263 -12.67 -16.51 8.89
CA ILE A 263 -12.37 -16.19 7.48
C ILE A 263 -10.87 -15.92 7.28
N ALA A 264 -10.29 -15.02 8.06
CA ALA A 264 -8.87 -14.67 7.94
C ALA A 264 -7.95 -15.81 8.35
N HIS A 265 -8.31 -16.58 9.39
CA HIS A 265 -7.51 -17.72 9.83
C HIS A 265 -7.50 -18.85 8.80
N LYS A 266 -8.67 -19.20 8.25
CA LYS A 266 -8.80 -20.21 7.18
C LYS A 266 -8.00 -19.81 5.95
N GLY A 267 -8.15 -18.55 5.51
CA GLY A 267 -7.39 -18.00 4.40
C GLY A 267 -5.89 -17.97 4.65
N GLY A 268 -5.47 -17.57 5.84
CA GLY A 268 -4.06 -17.49 6.24
C GLY A 268 -3.40 -18.87 6.27
N VAL A 269 -4.10 -19.88 6.80
CA VAL A 269 -3.63 -21.28 6.78
C VAL A 269 -3.49 -21.79 5.34
N ALA A 270 -4.45 -21.50 4.46
CA ALA A 270 -4.35 -21.91 3.07
C ALA A 270 -3.17 -21.22 2.35
N GLY A 271 -3.00 -19.90 2.54
CA GLY A 271 -1.85 -19.16 2.01
C GLY A 271 -0.51 -19.68 2.53
N ALA A 272 -0.43 -20.01 3.82
CA ALA A 272 0.78 -20.57 4.44
C ALA A 272 1.12 -21.95 3.87
N LYS A 273 0.12 -22.81 3.61
CA LYS A 273 0.33 -24.11 2.94
C LYS A 273 0.93 -23.92 1.55
N VAL A 274 0.36 -23.01 0.75
CA VAL A 274 0.88 -22.70 -0.59
C VAL A 274 2.33 -22.23 -0.51
N GLN A 275 2.63 -21.27 0.37
CA GLN A 275 4.01 -20.78 0.52
C GLN A 275 4.98 -21.86 0.98
N ALA A 276 4.59 -22.69 1.94
CA ALA A 276 5.42 -23.79 2.41
C ALA A 276 5.71 -24.80 1.30
N MET A 277 4.72 -25.14 0.47
CA MET A 277 4.90 -26.03 -0.68
C MET A 277 5.80 -25.40 -1.74
N THR A 278 5.60 -24.12 -2.08
CA THR A 278 6.49 -23.41 -3.02
C THR A 278 7.93 -23.38 -2.51
N LEU A 279 8.15 -23.14 -1.21
CA LEU A 279 9.48 -23.17 -0.62
C LEU A 279 10.10 -24.57 -0.75
N MET A 280 9.32 -25.64 -0.54
CA MET A 280 9.82 -27.01 -0.74
C MET A 280 10.17 -27.27 -2.21
N ASP A 281 9.35 -26.83 -3.15
CA ASP A 281 9.64 -26.98 -4.59
C ASP A 281 10.95 -26.28 -4.95
N LEU A 282 11.18 -25.04 -4.49
CA LEU A 282 12.44 -24.31 -4.74
C LEU A 282 13.67 -24.99 -4.13
N LEU A 283 13.52 -25.70 -3.01
CA LEU A 283 14.63 -26.41 -2.35
C LEU A 283 14.91 -27.79 -2.97
N LEU A 284 13.91 -28.42 -3.56
CA LEU A 284 13.99 -29.80 -4.06
C LEU A 284 14.16 -29.87 -5.58
N GLU A 285 13.76 -28.83 -6.30
CA GLU A 285 13.81 -28.71 -7.77
C GLU A 285 14.65 -27.47 -8.13
N PRO A 286 16.00 -27.57 -8.08
CA PRO A 286 16.89 -26.42 -8.28
C PRO A 286 16.74 -25.77 -9.67
N GLU A 287 16.22 -26.50 -10.65
CA GLU A 287 15.92 -25.99 -11.99
C GLU A 287 14.96 -24.80 -11.96
N ILE A 288 14.01 -24.75 -11.01
CA ILE A 288 13.10 -23.60 -10.86
C ILE A 288 13.88 -22.32 -10.52
N VAL A 289 14.91 -22.43 -9.69
CA VAL A 289 15.77 -21.29 -9.30
C VAL A 289 16.62 -20.84 -10.49
N GLU A 290 17.20 -21.79 -11.23
CA GLU A 290 17.99 -21.49 -12.45
C GLU A 290 17.15 -20.80 -13.53
N GLU A 291 15.93 -21.30 -13.78
CA GLU A 291 14.99 -20.69 -14.71
C GLU A 291 14.53 -19.31 -14.22
N ALA A 292 14.33 -19.14 -12.91
CA ALA A 292 13.95 -17.86 -12.33
C ALA A 292 15.03 -16.79 -12.54
N TRP A 293 16.30 -17.13 -12.37
CA TRP A 293 17.43 -16.24 -12.66
C TRP A 293 17.64 -16.02 -14.15
N THR A 294 17.41 -17.04 -14.99
CA THR A 294 17.41 -16.87 -16.45
C THR A 294 16.36 -15.85 -16.87
N TYR A 295 15.12 -16.00 -16.39
CA TYR A 295 14.04 -15.04 -16.64
C TYR A 295 14.38 -13.64 -16.11
N PHE A 296 14.94 -13.55 -14.90
CA PHE A 296 15.31 -12.27 -14.30
C PHE A 296 16.34 -11.52 -15.17
N ASN A 297 17.44 -12.19 -15.54
CA ASN A 297 18.54 -11.57 -16.29
C ASN A 297 18.21 -11.31 -17.77
N GLU A 298 17.50 -12.23 -18.43
CA GLU A 298 17.29 -12.19 -19.88
C GLU A 298 15.96 -11.56 -20.30
N VAL A 299 14.99 -11.43 -19.38
CA VAL A 299 13.67 -10.85 -19.68
C VAL A 299 13.39 -9.62 -18.82
N GLN A 300 13.44 -9.76 -17.50
CA GLN A 300 13.03 -8.68 -16.60
C GLN A 300 14.00 -7.50 -16.63
N THR A 301 15.30 -7.76 -16.52
CA THR A 301 16.35 -6.71 -16.47
C THR A 301 17.01 -6.47 -17.83
N ALA A 302 16.45 -7.00 -18.92
CA ALA A 302 17.05 -6.91 -20.24
C ALA A 302 17.07 -5.46 -20.78
N GLU A 303 16.01 -4.69 -20.49
CA GLU A 303 15.82 -3.33 -21.01
C GLU A 303 15.78 -2.26 -19.92
N GLN A 304 15.71 -2.66 -18.64
CA GLN A 304 15.58 -1.74 -17.51
C GLN A 304 16.50 -2.14 -16.36
N GLU A 305 17.22 -1.15 -15.84
CA GLU A 305 18.10 -1.28 -14.69
C GLU A 305 17.43 -0.67 -13.45
N TYR A 306 17.60 -1.31 -12.30
CA TYR A 306 17.12 -0.77 -11.03
C TYR A 306 17.95 0.45 -10.61
N ILE A 307 17.27 1.58 -10.40
CA ILE A 307 17.86 2.81 -9.85
C ILE A 307 17.09 3.20 -8.58
N PRO A 308 17.69 3.12 -7.39
CA PRO A 308 16.96 3.46 -6.17
C PRO A 308 16.53 4.93 -6.18
N PHE A 309 15.28 5.20 -5.79
CA PHE A 309 14.82 6.57 -5.55
C PHE A 309 15.53 7.21 -4.34
N ILE A 310 15.86 6.38 -3.35
CA ILE A 310 16.63 6.82 -2.17
C ILE A 310 18.10 7.03 -2.54
N THR A 311 18.69 8.08 -1.99
CA THR A 311 20.11 8.39 -2.10
C THR A 311 20.92 7.66 -1.01
N PRO A 312 22.26 7.63 -1.11
CA PRO A 312 23.10 7.10 -0.02
C PRO A 312 23.00 7.87 1.30
N ALA A 313 22.55 9.13 1.26
CA ALA A 313 22.42 9.98 2.45
C ALA A 313 21.03 9.88 3.12
N ASP A 314 20.03 9.31 2.43
CA ASP A 314 18.69 9.18 2.99
C ASP A 314 18.69 8.15 4.13
N GLU A 315 18.01 8.48 5.22
CA GLU A 315 17.81 7.59 6.35
C GLU A 315 16.36 7.11 6.41
N PRO A 316 16.11 5.85 6.82
CA PRO A 316 14.75 5.36 6.98
C PRO A 316 13.99 6.22 8.00
N ALA A 317 12.77 6.62 7.67
CA ALA A 317 11.94 7.51 8.48
C ALA A 317 11.36 6.86 9.75
N ILE A 318 12.18 6.17 10.55
CA ILE A 318 11.80 5.36 11.72
C ILE A 318 10.99 6.12 12.78
N TRP A 319 11.05 7.45 12.76
CA TRP A 319 10.33 8.35 13.65
C TRP A 319 8.82 8.44 13.36
N LEU A 320 8.35 8.17 12.13
CA LEU A 320 6.95 8.42 11.70
C LEU A 320 5.90 7.78 12.62
N ASN A 321 6.17 6.56 13.06
CA ASN A 321 5.26 5.80 13.92
C ASN A 321 5.71 5.78 15.39
N ALA A 322 6.82 6.44 15.75
CA ALA A 322 7.42 6.28 17.07
C ALA A 322 6.47 6.71 18.20
N GLU A 323 5.88 7.91 18.09
CA GLU A 323 4.96 8.44 19.11
C GLU A 323 3.66 7.63 19.18
N ILE A 324 3.07 7.31 18.02
CA ILE A 324 1.84 6.50 17.92
C ILE A 324 2.09 5.14 18.58
N MET A 325 3.20 4.47 18.26
CA MET A 325 3.54 3.18 18.83
C MET A 325 3.82 3.28 20.33
N GLN A 326 4.51 4.32 20.80
CA GLN A 326 4.74 4.53 22.23
C GLN A 326 3.44 4.72 23.00
N ARG A 327 2.49 5.47 22.44
CA ARG A 327 1.19 5.75 23.05
C ARG A 327 0.28 4.53 23.06
N TRP A 328 0.16 3.82 21.94
CA TRP A 328 -0.88 2.80 21.75
C TRP A 328 -0.43 1.37 22.03
N ARG A 329 0.85 1.03 21.80
CA ARG A 329 1.33 -0.35 22.04
C ARG A 329 1.07 -0.84 23.47
N PRO A 330 1.28 -0.05 24.55
CA PRO A 330 0.95 -0.51 25.90
C PRO A 330 -0.53 -0.84 26.09
N GLN A 331 -1.42 -0.02 25.53
CA GLN A 331 -2.87 -0.21 25.62
C GLN A 331 -3.34 -1.42 24.79
N MET A 332 -2.74 -1.65 23.62
CA MET A 332 -3.07 -2.78 22.76
C MET A 332 -2.70 -4.14 23.39
N ARG A 333 -1.68 -4.18 24.25
CA ARG A 333 -1.22 -5.45 24.86
C ARG A 333 -2.29 -6.15 25.70
N GLU A 334 -3.22 -5.39 26.29
CA GLU A 334 -4.35 -5.95 27.04
C GLU A 334 -5.29 -6.77 26.16
N PHE A 335 -5.28 -6.54 24.85
CA PHE A 335 -6.10 -7.23 23.86
C PHE A 335 -5.30 -8.24 23.04
N TYR A 336 -4.06 -8.55 23.41
CA TYR A 336 -3.32 -9.59 22.70
C TYR A 336 -3.93 -10.95 23.01
N TYR A 337 -4.05 -11.77 21.96
CA TYR A 337 -4.62 -13.10 22.06
C TYR A 337 -3.79 -13.95 23.02
N ASP A 338 -4.45 -14.55 24.01
CA ASP A 338 -3.87 -15.48 24.97
C ASP A 338 -4.31 -16.92 24.66
N PRO A 339 -3.49 -17.68 23.93
CA PRO A 339 -3.82 -19.06 23.56
C PRO A 339 -3.73 -20.04 24.74
N GLU A 340 -3.26 -19.64 25.93
CA GLU A 340 -3.28 -20.49 27.12
C GLU A 340 -4.65 -20.48 27.82
N GLN A 341 -5.46 -19.44 27.58
CA GLN A 341 -6.75 -19.24 28.24
C GLN A 341 -7.96 -19.45 27.33
N PHE A 342 -7.82 -19.18 26.04
CA PHE A 342 -8.94 -19.21 25.08
C PHE A 342 -8.58 -20.01 23.84
N ASP A 343 -9.56 -20.70 23.25
CA ASP A 343 -9.36 -21.44 22.00
C ASP A 343 -9.34 -20.52 20.78
N THR A 344 -10.00 -19.35 20.88
CA THR A 344 -10.06 -18.35 19.81
C THR A 344 -10.04 -16.91 20.32
N TYR A 345 -9.60 -15.99 19.45
CA TYR A 345 -9.64 -14.55 19.74
C TYR A 345 -11.07 -14.02 19.96
N LEU A 346 -12.06 -14.59 19.27
CA LEU A 346 -13.47 -14.23 19.44
C LEU A 346 -14.01 -14.65 20.82
N GLU A 347 -13.62 -15.82 21.30
CA GLU A 347 -13.96 -16.29 22.64
C GLU A 347 -13.38 -15.37 23.72
N GLN A 348 -12.09 -15.00 23.59
CA GLN A 348 -11.44 -14.05 24.50
C GLN A 348 -12.20 -12.71 24.59
N LEU A 349 -12.75 -12.24 23.46
CA LEU A 349 -13.51 -11.01 23.39
C LEU A 349 -15.00 -11.17 23.73
N GLY A 350 -15.49 -12.39 23.97
CA GLY A 350 -16.90 -12.68 24.22
C GLY A 350 -17.80 -12.40 23.01
N ILE A 351 -17.29 -12.54 21.78
CA ILE A 351 -18.00 -12.25 20.53
C ILE A 351 -18.60 -13.55 19.97
N GLU A 352 -19.92 -13.56 19.76
CA GLU A 352 -20.61 -14.67 19.08
C GLU A 352 -20.45 -14.55 17.55
N TYR A 353 -20.12 -15.66 16.90
CA TYR A 353 -19.85 -15.72 15.46
C TYR A 353 -20.94 -16.51 14.70
N PRO A 354 -21.52 -15.96 13.61
CA PRO A 354 -21.22 -14.67 12.99
C PRO A 354 -22.00 -13.53 13.66
N THR A 355 -21.39 -12.36 13.80
CA THR A 355 -22.08 -11.14 14.28
C THR A 355 -22.65 -10.36 13.10
N VAL A 356 -23.97 -10.30 12.96
CA VAL A 356 -24.65 -9.53 11.88
C VAL A 356 -25.73 -8.61 12.45
N LYS A 357 -26.00 -7.48 11.79
CA LYS A 357 -27.13 -6.63 12.17
C LYS A 357 -28.45 -7.37 11.92
N PRO A 358 -29.44 -7.28 12.84
CA PRO A 358 -30.76 -7.85 12.61
C PRO A 358 -31.41 -7.25 11.38
N GLN A 359 -32.01 -8.08 10.53
CA GLN A 359 -32.82 -7.61 9.41
C GLN A 359 -34.11 -6.98 9.95
N THR A 360 -34.30 -5.67 9.72
CA THR A 360 -35.62 -5.05 9.87
C THR A 360 -36.50 -5.43 8.69
N ILE A 361 -37.65 -6.04 8.98
CA ILE A 361 -38.65 -6.62 8.05
C ILE A 361 -39.15 -5.63 6.95
N SER A 362 -38.83 -4.34 7.00
CA SER A 362 -39.38 -3.35 6.06
C SER A 362 -38.63 -3.17 4.75
N GLN A 363 -37.46 -3.79 4.51
CA GLN A 363 -36.71 -3.57 3.27
C GLN A 363 -37.23 -4.40 2.08
N ASP A 364 -37.85 -5.56 2.32
CA ASP A 364 -38.43 -6.38 1.24
C ASP A 364 -39.75 -5.78 0.68
N ALA A 365 -40.38 -4.85 1.39
CA ALA A 365 -41.65 -4.25 0.98
C ALA A 365 -41.49 -3.19 -0.14
N ASP A 366 -40.32 -2.55 -0.24
CA ASP A 366 -40.08 -1.50 -1.24
C ASP A 366 -39.61 -2.07 -2.59
N GLU A 367 -39.05 -3.28 -2.65
CA GLU A 367 -38.67 -3.93 -3.91
C GLU A 367 -39.86 -4.65 -4.60
N ALA A 368 -40.90 -5.01 -3.85
CA ALA A 368 -42.14 -5.59 -4.39
C ALA A 368 -43.17 -4.53 -4.86
N GLY A 369 -42.94 -3.25 -4.57
CA GLY A 369 -43.81 -2.12 -4.90
C GLY A 369 -43.57 -1.57 -6.31
N GLY A 370 -44.15 -2.23 -7.31
CA GLY A 370 -44.08 -1.80 -8.71
C GLY A 370 -44.36 -0.30 -8.93
N ARG A 371 -43.56 0.31 -9.81
CA ARG A 371 -43.80 1.65 -10.37
C ARG A 371 -45.22 1.74 -10.97
N PRO A 372 -46.06 2.71 -10.58
CA PRO A 372 -47.08 3.22 -11.47
C PRO A 372 -46.44 4.31 -12.35
N GLY A 373 -46.71 4.24 -13.65
CA GLY A 373 -46.22 5.21 -14.63
C GLY A 373 -46.73 6.63 -14.40
N GLY A 374 -45.93 7.59 -14.87
CA GLY A 374 -46.23 9.01 -14.98
C GLY A 374 -45.20 9.68 -15.86
#